data_AF-A0A2I0D2V6-F1
#
_entry.id   AF-A0A2I0D2V6-F1
#
_cell.length_a   1.000
_cell.length_b   1.000
_cell.length_c   1.000
_cell.angle_alpha   90.00
_cell.angle_beta   90.00
_cell.angle_gamma   90.00
#
_symmetry.space_group_name_H-M   'P 1'
#
loop_
_entity.id
_entity.type
_entity.pdbx_description
1 polymer ?
#
loop_
_entity_poly.entity_id
_entity_poly.type
_entity_poly.pdbx_seq_one_letter_code
_entity_poly.pdbx_strand_id
1 'polypeptide(L)'
;MMKPDTTKVEDSPLNEQICMKYCGACPSYRQNLLDKYQPVALFCSRGTSGAPHRKEAGCFCPACELFARHSLVIGHFCQQQ
;
A
#
# COMPACT_ATOMS: atom_id res chain seq x y z
N MET A 1 -24.69 -9.55 -13.02
CA MET A 1 -24.48 -9.14 -11.62
C MET A 1 -23.01 -8.73 -11.48
N MET A 2 -22.71 -7.44 -11.28
CA MET A 2 -21.34 -7.01 -11.00
C MET A 2 -20.98 -7.44 -9.59
N LYS A 3 -19.90 -8.23 -9.44
CA LYS A 3 -19.32 -8.50 -8.13
C LYS A 3 -18.79 -7.15 -7.58
N PRO A 4 -19.02 -6.84 -6.28
CA PRO A 4 -18.44 -5.63 -5.70
C PRO A 4 -16.93 -5.69 -5.86
N ASP A 5 -16.34 -4.59 -6.33
CA ASP A 5 -14.89 -4.46 -6.47
C ASP A 5 -14.28 -4.42 -5.06
N THR A 6 -13.83 -5.57 -4.58
CA THR A 6 -13.24 -5.73 -3.26
C THR A 6 -11.83 -5.16 -3.18
N THR A 7 -11.26 -4.65 -4.28
CA THR A 7 -9.94 -4.03 -4.33
C THR A 7 -9.98 -2.54 -3.97
N LYS A 8 -11.19 -1.95 -3.93
CA LYS A 8 -11.37 -0.55 -3.53
C LYS A 8 -11.42 -0.44 -2.01
N VAL A 9 -10.39 0.17 -1.43
CA VAL A 9 -10.39 0.59 -0.03
C VAL A 9 -11.06 1.96 0.08
N GLU A 10 -11.94 2.13 1.06
CA GLU A 10 -12.61 3.41 1.30
C GLU A 10 -11.61 4.45 1.83
N ASP A 11 -11.68 5.68 1.30
CA ASP A 11 -10.94 6.83 1.80
C ASP A 11 -11.54 7.30 3.14
N SER A 12 -11.06 6.69 4.23
CA SER A 12 -11.43 7.07 5.60
C SER A 12 -10.20 7.28 6.47
N PRO A 13 -10.25 8.17 7.49
CA PRO A 13 -9.14 8.38 8.40
C PRO A 13 -8.68 7.09 9.11
N LEU A 14 -9.62 6.18 9.37
CA LEU A 14 -9.32 4.87 9.95
C LEU A 14 -8.47 4.01 9.00
N ASN A 15 -8.85 3.93 7.72
CA ASN A 15 -8.09 3.15 6.74
C ASN A 15 -6.73 3.79 6.47
N GLU A 16 -6.64 5.13 6.46
CA GLU A 16 -5.35 5.83 6.35
C GLU A 16 -4.42 5.49 7.53
N GLN A 17 -4.96 5.48 8.77
CA GLN A 17 -4.19 5.08 9.95
C GLN A 17 -3.73 3.62 9.88
N ILE A 18 -4.61 2.68 9.50
CA ILE A 18 -4.24 1.28 9.31
C ILE A 18 -3.14 1.18 8.24
N CYS A 19 -3.31 1.83 7.10
CA CYS A 19 -2.32 1.84 6.05
C CYS A 19 -0.96 2.33 6.56
N MET A 20 -0.92 3.45 7.29
CA MET A 20 0.32 4.03 7.80
C MET A 20 0.95 3.25 8.94
N LYS A 21 0.15 2.56 9.76
CA LYS A 21 0.62 1.63 10.79
C LYS A 21 1.50 0.52 10.19
N TYR A 22 1.09 -0.05 9.05
CA TYR A 22 1.84 -1.11 8.38
C TYR A 22 2.86 -0.56 7.38
N CYS A 23 2.44 0.29 6.45
CA CYS A 23 3.29 0.78 5.38
C CYS A 23 4.34 1.78 5.89
N GLY A 24 4.01 2.66 6.85
CA GLY A 24 4.97 3.61 7.41
C GLY A 24 6.12 2.97 8.21
N ALA A 25 5.91 1.74 8.70
CA ALA A 25 6.93 0.92 9.34
C ALA A 25 7.54 -0.14 8.41
N CYS A 26 7.00 -0.32 7.21
CA CYS A 26 7.42 -1.34 6.26
C CYS A 26 8.85 -1.07 5.78
N PRO A 27 9.76 -2.05 5.83
CA PRO A 27 11.14 -1.90 5.36
C PRO A 27 11.20 -1.43 3.89
N SER A 28 10.40 -2.03 3.00
CA SER A 28 10.36 -1.64 1.58
C SER A 28 9.94 -0.19 1.40
N TYR A 29 8.97 0.28 2.20
CA TYR A 29 8.52 1.66 2.13
C TYR A 29 9.60 2.65 2.57
N ARG A 30 10.25 2.38 3.71
CA ARG A 30 11.29 3.25 4.27
C ARG A 30 12.57 3.26 3.44
N GLN A 31 13.04 2.09 3.01
CA GLN A 31 14.29 2.01 2.25
C GLN A 31 14.19 2.69 0.87
N ASN A 32 12.98 2.73 0.31
CA ASN A 32 12.72 3.40 -0.96
C ASN A 32 12.27 4.87 -0.79
N LEU A 33 12.29 5.40 0.44
CA LEU A 33 11.91 6.79 0.75
C LEU A 33 10.55 7.17 0.15
N LEU A 34 9.59 6.24 0.21
CA LEU A 34 8.31 6.38 -0.48
C LEU A 34 7.39 7.42 0.15
N ASP A 35 7.69 7.87 1.37
CA ASP A 35 7.06 9.02 2.02
C ASP A 35 7.24 10.34 1.28
N LYS A 36 8.21 10.40 0.36
CA LYS A 36 8.44 11.58 -0.50
C LYS A 36 7.57 11.60 -1.76
N TYR A 37 6.78 10.56 -2.00
CA TYR A 37 5.99 10.40 -3.22
C TYR A 37 4.50 10.25 -2.89
N GLN A 38 3.64 10.81 -3.74
CA GLN A 38 2.20 10.60 -3.64
C GLN A 38 1.79 9.21 -4.13
N PRO A 39 0.66 8.66 -3.66
CA PRO A 39 -0.15 9.11 -2.51
C PRO A 39 0.57 9.01 -1.16
N VAL A 40 0.12 9.75 -0.13
CA VAL A 40 0.67 9.69 1.25
C VAL A 40 0.10 8.57 2.14
N ALA A 41 -0.98 7.91 1.70
CA ALA A 41 -1.64 6.80 2.40
C ALA A 41 -2.48 5.98 1.41
N LEU A 42 -3.08 4.88 1.88
CA LEU A 42 -3.93 3.97 1.11
C LEU A 42 -3.28 3.46 -0.18
N PHE A 43 -1.96 3.27 -0.11
CA PHE A 43 -1.06 3.03 -1.23
C PHE A 43 -1.55 1.94 -2.18
N CYS A 44 -1.88 0.76 -1.66
CA CYS A 44 -2.29 -0.39 -2.46
C CYS A 44 -3.61 -0.19 -3.23
N SER A 45 -4.45 0.76 -2.80
CA SER A 45 -5.73 1.09 -3.46
C SER A 45 -5.64 2.28 -4.40
N ARG A 46 -4.61 3.12 -4.24
CA ARG A 46 -4.42 4.39 -4.96
C ARG A 46 -3.36 4.32 -6.07
N GLY A 47 -2.69 3.18 -6.24
CA GLY A 47 -1.83 2.88 -7.40
C GLY A 47 -0.35 2.70 -7.07
N THR A 48 0.50 2.83 -8.08
CA THR A 48 1.97 2.68 -7.99
C THR A 48 2.65 3.99 -7.61
N SER A 49 3.71 3.95 -6.79
CA SER A 49 4.47 5.16 -6.48
C SER A 49 5.21 5.73 -7.71
N GLY A 50 5.46 7.03 -7.71
CA GLY A 50 6.32 7.71 -8.70
C GLY A 50 7.82 7.58 -8.42
N ALA A 51 8.23 6.74 -7.47
CA ALA A 51 9.64 6.63 -7.09
C ALA A 51 10.47 6.02 -8.24
N PRO A 52 11.58 6.66 -8.65
CA PRO A 52 12.38 6.24 -9.80
C PRO A 52 13.19 4.97 -9.53
N HIS A 53 13.55 4.72 -8.28
CA HIS A 53 14.30 3.55 -7.87
C HIS A 53 13.61 2.89 -6.67
N ARG A 54 13.27 1.60 -6.83
CA ARG A 54 12.65 0.78 -5.80
C ARG A 54 13.45 -0.51 -5.65
N LYS A 55 13.79 -0.86 -4.43
CA LYS A 55 14.44 -2.10 -4.04
C LYS A 55 13.48 -2.97 -3.24
N GLU A 56 13.55 -4.26 -3.47
CA GLU A 56 12.88 -5.23 -2.63
C GLU A 56 13.58 -5.32 -1.27
N ALA A 57 12.82 -5.07 -0.22
CA ALA A 57 13.27 -5.20 1.15
C ALA A 57 12.04 -5.52 2.00
N GLY A 58 11.76 -6.79 2.27
CA GLY A 58 10.66 -7.31 3.13
C GLY A 58 9.37 -6.49 3.23
N CYS A 59 8.22 -7.01 2.76
CA CYS A 59 6.93 -6.31 2.91
C CYS A 59 6.15 -6.75 4.16
N PHE A 60 5.49 -5.78 4.82
CA PHE A 60 4.41 -6.04 5.80
C PHE A 60 3.03 -6.21 5.17
N CYS A 61 2.95 -6.23 3.85
CA CYS A 61 1.71 -6.42 3.09
C CYS A 61 0.89 -7.63 3.60
N PRO A 62 1.49 -8.83 3.82
CA PRO A 62 0.73 -9.99 4.28
C PRO A 62 0.12 -9.85 5.69
N ALA A 63 0.67 -8.95 6.52
CA ALA A 63 0.18 -8.68 7.88
C ALA A 63 -0.77 -7.48 7.94
N CYS A 64 -0.95 -6.75 6.84
CA CYS A 64 -1.76 -5.54 6.79
C CYS A 64 -3.26 -5.88 6.82
N GLU A 65 -4.00 -5.26 7.73
CA GLU A 65 -5.44 -5.51 7.87
C GLU A 65 -6.23 -5.13 6.63
N LEU A 66 -5.84 -4.06 5.92
CA LEU A 66 -6.48 -3.69 4.64
C LEU A 66 -6.22 -4.74 3.57
N PHE A 67 -5.01 -5.29 3.50
CA PHE A 67 -4.67 -6.36 2.57
C PHE A 67 -5.41 -7.66 2.88
N ALA A 68 -5.65 -7.98 4.15
CA ALA A 68 -6.42 -9.17 4.51
C ALA A 68 -7.92 -9.02 4.19
N ARG A 69 -8.46 -7.81 4.31
CA ARG A 69 -9.89 -7.51 4.08
C ARG A 69 -10.24 -7.29 2.62
N HIS A 70 -9.29 -6.80 1.83
CA HIS A 70 -9.45 -6.44 0.43
C HIS A 70 -8.56 -7.34 -0.43
N SER A 71 -8.99 -7.74 -1.61
CA SER A 71 -8.21 -8.62 -2.50
C SER A 71 -7.07 -7.88 -3.21
N LEU A 72 -6.20 -7.23 -2.44
CA LEU A 72 -5.13 -6.34 -2.90
C LEU A 72 -3.91 -7.13 -3.39
N VAL A 73 -3.04 -6.46 -4.14
CA VAL A 73 -1.80 -7.03 -4.66
C VAL A 73 -0.63 -6.63 -3.76
N ILE A 74 0.21 -7.61 -3.39
CA ILE A 74 1.42 -7.37 -2.58
C ILE A 74 2.34 -6.42 -3.35
N GLY A 75 2.86 -5.42 -2.63
CA GLY A 75 3.85 -4.51 -3.19
C GLY A 75 3.33 -3.60 -4.30
N HIS A 76 2.01 -3.49 -4.51
CA HIS A 76 1.43 -2.69 -5.60
C HIS A 76 1.98 -1.25 -5.69
N PHE A 77 2.24 -0.61 -4.54
CA PHE A 77 2.84 0.72 -4.51
C PHE A 77 4.38 0.69 -4.51
N CYS A 78 4.96 -0.27 -3.78
CA CYS A 78 6.39 -0.29 -3.43
C CYS A 78 7.28 -1.06 -4.42
N GLN A 79 6.71 -1.91 -5.29
CA GLN A 79 7.42 -2.68 -6.31
C GLN A 79 7.04 -2.19 -7.70
N GLN A 80 7.95 -2.28 -8.67
CA GLN A 80 7.61 -2.12 -10.08
C GLN A 80 6.84 -3.38 -10.52
N GLN A 81 5.70 -3.19 -11.19
CA GLN A 81 5.18 -4.23 -12.09
C GLN A 81 5.99 -4.23 -13.39
#